data_AF-A0A819B5K2-F1
#
_entry.id   AF-A0A819B5K2-F1
#
_cell.length_a   1.000
_cell.length_b   1.000
_cell.length_c   1.000
_cell.angle_alpha   90.00
_cell.angle_beta   90.00
_cell.angle_gamma   90.00
#
_symmetry.space_group_name_H-M   'P 1'
#
loop_
_entity.id
_entity.type
_entity.pdbx_description
1 polymer ?
#
loop_
_entity_poly.entity_id
_entity_poly.type
_entity_poly.pdbx_seq_one_letter_code
_entity_poly.pdbx_strand_id
1 'polypeptide(L)'
;MSVLDLLIPSRLNNSDELISKLETLPSYENLIQNSDEPALFDDEHEPSSGLIKMIRRNSQSEQTRIDSLNVIDTDDTINSYSIDDDDDIITNESESTPTTVTNSIDEHSNQDNDDDESYIHILKSRVKHIFIMSENGKPVFTRYGDDDQLVTLMGVMQTLVSFTEITESSQLNYIKAGRSRIAFLHKEPFVFVLVTHTNEHSICLLQQLTYVYHQIISTLTLSRIKQKFLVQPNFDIRRWFSNAEKKLLHNIIDMYEHDLGMLMTSVKCLILPANIRNQIGQIVAQTIRGQQDMIFAMILAHGHLVSIARLRNYHLHPSDLYLLINLVNSSDAFKGVESWVPVCLPRFDSGGCFHAHISYLDDSCDVCLVLLTVNPEHFQILFDFKQIINEVRILNLKS
;
A
#
# COMPACT_ATOMS: atom_id res chain seq x y z
N MET A 1 -15.98 -10.26 -45.19
CA MET A 1 -16.78 -9.71 -44.08
C MET A 1 -15.78 -9.01 -43.16
N SER A 2 -15.74 -7.69 -43.19
CA SER A 2 -14.66 -6.89 -42.60
C SER A 2 -14.99 -6.55 -41.14
N VAL A 3 -13.97 -6.52 -40.29
CA VAL A 3 -14.02 -6.27 -38.84
C VAL A 3 -14.61 -4.89 -38.47
N LEU A 4 -14.85 -4.01 -39.45
CA LEU A 4 -15.51 -2.71 -39.25
C LEU A 4 -17.04 -2.77 -39.10
N ASP A 5 -17.72 -3.85 -39.49
CA ASP A 5 -19.18 -3.95 -39.37
C ASP A 5 -19.66 -4.30 -37.93
N LEU A 6 -18.72 -4.61 -37.02
CA LEU A 6 -18.99 -4.86 -35.58
C LEU A 6 -18.93 -3.59 -34.71
N LEU A 7 -18.61 -2.43 -35.29
CA LEU A 7 -18.40 -1.17 -34.55
C LEU A 7 -19.38 -0.04 -34.90
N ILE A 8 -20.51 -0.34 -35.55
CA ILE A 8 -21.61 0.63 -35.71
C ILE A 8 -22.66 0.37 -34.61
N PRO A 9 -22.80 1.24 -33.60
CA PRO A 9 -23.78 1.07 -32.53
C PRO A 9 -25.17 1.49 -33.03
N SER A 10 -25.82 0.62 -33.80
CA SER A 10 -27.25 0.76 -34.06
C SER A 10 -28.04 0.15 -32.90
N ARG A 11 -28.69 1.02 -32.12
CA ARG A 11 -29.58 0.80 -30.95
C ARG A 11 -28.93 0.84 -29.56
N LEU A 12 -28.34 1.99 -29.23
CA LEU A 12 -28.32 2.49 -27.85
C LEU A 12 -29.61 3.29 -27.60
N ASN A 13 -30.75 2.59 -27.45
CA ASN A 13 -31.96 3.18 -26.82
C ASN A 13 -32.08 2.77 -25.34
N ASN A 14 -31.13 1.99 -24.82
CA ASN A 14 -31.11 1.50 -23.44
C ASN A 14 -29.93 2.04 -22.63
N SER A 15 -29.07 2.93 -23.15
CA SER A 15 -27.99 3.51 -22.34
C SER A 15 -28.54 4.35 -21.21
N ASP A 16 -29.55 5.16 -21.49
CA ASP A 16 -30.15 6.03 -20.49
C ASP A 16 -31.02 5.24 -19.51
N GLU A 17 -31.62 4.13 -19.95
CA GLU A 17 -32.35 3.21 -19.07
C GLU A 17 -31.41 2.34 -18.22
N LEU A 18 -30.22 1.99 -18.72
CA LEU A 18 -29.18 1.28 -17.97
C LEU A 18 -28.48 2.22 -16.98
N ILE A 19 -28.20 3.46 -17.39
CA ILE A 19 -27.64 4.49 -16.53
C ILE A 19 -28.67 4.88 -15.47
N SER A 20 -29.95 5.07 -15.82
CA SER A 20 -31.00 5.31 -14.82
C SER A 20 -31.18 4.10 -13.90
N LYS A 21 -31.07 2.86 -14.41
CA LYS A 21 -31.11 1.65 -13.57
C LYS A 21 -29.90 1.57 -12.63
N LEU A 22 -28.70 1.93 -13.09
CA LEU A 22 -27.47 2.01 -12.29
C LEU A 22 -27.53 3.16 -11.26
N GLU A 23 -28.17 4.28 -11.59
CA GLU A 23 -28.42 5.42 -10.68
C GLU A 23 -29.53 5.14 -9.66
N THR A 24 -30.47 4.23 -9.98
CA THR A 24 -31.51 3.74 -9.04
C THR A 24 -31.06 2.57 -8.18
N LEU A 25 -29.86 2.01 -8.41
CA LEU A 25 -29.29 1.06 -7.47
C LEU A 25 -29.04 1.80 -6.14
N PRO A 26 -29.29 1.15 -4.99
CA PRO A 26 -28.94 1.75 -3.71
C PRO A 26 -27.47 2.14 -3.72
N SER A 27 -27.10 3.23 -3.05
CA SER A 27 -25.69 3.50 -2.75
C SER A 27 -25.04 2.22 -2.19
N TYR A 28 -23.76 1.99 -2.47
CA TYR A 28 -23.06 0.78 -2.02
C TYR A 28 -23.22 0.56 -0.50
N GLU A 29 -23.33 1.63 0.27
CA GLU A 29 -23.68 1.62 1.71
C GLU A 29 -25.06 0.99 2.01
N ASN A 30 -26.07 1.22 1.18
CA ASN A 30 -27.41 0.63 1.32
C ASN A 30 -27.49 -0.84 0.86
N LEU A 31 -26.58 -1.28 -0.01
CA LEU A 31 -26.43 -2.68 -0.38
C LEU A 31 -25.75 -3.50 0.72
N ILE A 32 -24.87 -2.87 1.51
CA ILE A 32 -24.22 -3.47 2.69
C ILE A 32 -25.21 -3.68 3.84
N GLN A 33 -26.20 -2.79 4.02
CA GLN A 33 -27.15 -2.88 5.14
C GLN A 33 -28.29 -3.89 4.96
N ASN A 34 -28.58 -4.33 3.73
CA ASN A 34 -29.75 -5.17 3.42
C ASN A 34 -29.41 -6.60 2.93
N SER A 35 -28.14 -6.98 2.91
CA SER A 35 -27.70 -8.37 2.71
C SER A 35 -27.35 -8.98 4.06
N ASP A 36 -27.84 -10.19 4.36
CA ASP A 36 -27.30 -11.05 5.44
C ASP A 36 -25.83 -11.50 5.17
N GLU A 37 -25.12 -10.84 4.25
CA GLU A 37 -23.67 -10.97 4.08
C GLU A 37 -22.95 -9.94 4.96
N PRO A 38 -21.92 -10.35 5.74
CA PRO A 38 -21.19 -9.42 6.59
C PRO A 38 -20.62 -8.29 5.72
N ALA A 39 -20.72 -7.05 6.21
CA ALA A 39 -20.30 -5.88 5.47
C ALA A 39 -18.90 -6.12 4.89
N LEU A 40 -18.74 -5.77 3.61
CA LEU A 40 -17.53 -6.07 2.85
C LEU A 40 -16.25 -5.46 3.47
N PHE A 41 -16.36 -4.67 4.54
CA PHE A 41 -15.29 -4.05 5.34
C PHE A 41 -15.70 -3.81 6.81
N ASP A 42 -16.41 -4.73 7.47
CA ASP A 42 -16.57 -4.63 8.94
C ASP A 42 -15.27 -5.00 9.66
N ASP A 43 -14.71 -4.04 10.39
CA ASP A 43 -13.57 -4.19 11.31
C ASP A 43 -13.96 -4.91 12.62
N GLU A 44 -15.20 -5.38 12.77
CA GLU A 44 -15.77 -5.87 14.05
C GLU A 44 -16.26 -7.32 14.03
N HIS A 45 -15.45 -8.24 13.49
CA HIS A 45 -15.57 -9.65 13.89
C HIS A 45 -14.29 -10.10 14.59
N GLU A 46 -14.40 -10.32 15.91
CA GLU A 46 -13.37 -10.98 16.72
C GLU A 46 -13.58 -12.50 16.70
N PRO A 47 -12.72 -13.28 16.01
CA PRO A 47 -12.61 -14.69 16.35
C PRO A 47 -11.91 -14.80 17.70
N SER A 48 -12.59 -15.40 18.69
CA SER A 48 -12.04 -15.66 20.02
C SER A 48 -11.07 -16.85 20.01
N SER A 49 -9.96 -16.74 19.28
CA SER A 49 -8.90 -17.75 19.25
C SER A 49 -7.67 -17.33 20.07
N GLY A 50 -6.96 -18.30 20.65
CA GLY A 50 -5.69 -18.04 21.34
C GLY A 50 -4.62 -17.43 20.43
N LEU A 51 -4.64 -17.77 19.13
CA LEU A 51 -3.72 -17.23 18.13
C LEU A 51 -3.94 -15.73 17.90
N ILE A 52 -5.18 -15.24 17.88
CA ILE A 52 -5.47 -13.80 17.70
C ILE A 52 -4.95 -12.98 18.90
N LYS A 53 -5.06 -13.53 20.11
CA LYS A 53 -4.42 -12.91 21.28
C LYS A 53 -2.89 -12.85 21.15
N MET A 54 -2.26 -13.84 20.52
CA MET A 54 -0.82 -13.81 20.25
C MET A 54 -0.46 -12.77 19.18
N ILE A 55 -1.21 -12.73 18.08
CA ILE A 55 -1.07 -11.74 16.99
C ILE A 55 -1.04 -10.31 17.56
N ARG A 56 -2.00 -9.98 18.44
CA ARG A 56 -2.08 -8.64 19.05
C ARG A 56 -0.97 -8.35 20.07
N ARG A 57 -0.45 -9.38 20.77
CA ARG A 57 0.70 -9.23 21.68
C ARG A 57 1.99 -8.92 20.91
N ASN A 58 2.20 -9.54 19.75
CA ASN A 58 3.36 -9.26 18.92
C ASN A 58 3.40 -7.79 18.47
N SER A 59 2.24 -7.21 18.15
CA SER A 59 2.16 -5.78 17.84
C SER A 59 2.69 -4.90 18.98
N GLN A 60 2.45 -5.28 20.24
CA GLN A 60 2.91 -4.54 21.42
C GLN A 60 4.43 -4.69 21.63
N SER A 61 4.99 -5.88 21.41
CA SER A 61 6.43 -6.10 21.53
C SER A 61 7.23 -5.39 20.44
N GLU A 62 6.76 -5.44 19.19
CA GLU A 62 7.39 -4.74 18.07
C GLU A 62 7.35 -3.22 18.25
N GLN A 63 6.25 -2.69 18.80
CA GLN A 63 6.18 -1.28 19.17
C GLN A 63 7.25 -0.90 20.20
N THR A 64 7.46 -1.73 21.23
CA THR A 64 8.46 -1.47 22.28
C THR A 64 9.88 -1.46 21.73
N ARG A 65 10.19 -2.34 20.77
CA ARG A 65 11.48 -2.36 20.05
C ARG A 65 11.68 -1.10 19.21
N ILE A 66 10.66 -0.68 18.48
CA ILE A 66 10.78 0.49 17.60
C ILE A 66 10.84 1.79 18.39
N ASP A 67 10.09 1.91 19.49
CA ASP A 67 10.17 3.08 20.37
C ASP A 67 11.54 3.20 21.04
N SER A 68 12.18 2.08 21.40
CA SER A 68 13.54 2.11 21.96
C SER A 68 14.60 2.50 20.93
N LEU A 69 14.42 2.18 19.64
CA LEU A 69 15.28 2.66 18.54
C LEU A 69 15.08 4.16 18.27
N ASN A 70 13.83 4.64 18.30
CA ASN A 70 13.50 6.04 18.03
C ASN A 70 13.86 7.00 19.19
N VAL A 71 14.10 6.50 20.40
CA VAL A 71 14.57 7.30 21.56
C VAL A 71 16.06 7.64 21.43
N ILE A 72 16.82 6.94 20.58
CA ILE A 72 18.27 7.17 20.40
C ILE A 72 18.54 8.38 19.48
N ASP A 73 17.57 8.86 18.71
CA ASP A 73 17.70 10.01 17.79
C ASP A 73 17.38 11.37 18.43
N THR A 74 17.44 11.49 19.76
CA THR A 74 17.43 12.79 20.43
C THR A 74 18.78 13.07 21.08
N ASP A 75 19.78 13.40 20.27
CA ASP A 75 20.80 14.42 20.60
C ASP A 75 21.68 14.71 19.37
N ASP A 76 21.92 16.00 19.13
CA ASP A 76 22.82 16.52 18.10
C ASP A 76 24.23 15.93 18.25
N THR A 77 24.64 15.06 17.32
CA THR A 77 26.01 15.09 16.77
C THR A 77 26.07 14.32 15.46
N ILE A 78 26.38 15.06 14.40
CA ILE A 78 26.79 14.56 13.09
C ILE A 78 27.93 13.55 13.32
N ASN A 79 27.69 12.29 12.98
CA ASN A 79 28.76 11.37 12.60
C ASN A 79 28.26 10.56 11.40
N SER A 80 28.54 11.10 10.23
CA SER A 80 28.50 10.39 8.96
C SER A 80 29.39 9.15 9.05
N TYR A 81 28.81 7.96 8.88
CA TYR A 81 29.58 6.79 8.47
C TYR A 81 29.96 6.98 7.00
N SER A 82 31.17 7.50 6.80
CA SER A 82 31.88 7.45 5.52
C SER A 82 32.20 5.99 5.20
N ILE A 83 31.83 5.55 3.99
CA ILE A 83 32.43 4.39 3.36
C ILE A 83 33.61 4.93 2.56
N ASP A 84 34.79 4.42 2.89
CA ASP A 84 36.07 4.73 2.26
C ASP A 84 36.04 4.31 0.79
N ASP A 85 36.23 5.28 -0.11
CA ASP A 85 36.81 5.05 -1.43
C ASP A 85 38.01 6.01 -1.55
N ASP A 86 39.19 5.47 -1.28
CA ASP A 86 40.48 6.08 -1.61
C ASP A 86 40.66 6.07 -3.12
N ASP A 87 40.84 7.24 -3.73
CA ASP A 87 41.86 7.44 -4.77
C ASP A 87 42.19 8.94 -4.90
N ASP A 88 43.47 9.23 -4.67
CA ASP A 88 44.11 10.55 -4.75
C ASP A 88 43.98 11.20 -6.13
N ILE A 89 43.85 12.54 -6.18
CA ILE A 89 44.86 13.45 -6.78
C ILE A 89 44.52 14.92 -6.46
N ILE A 90 45.53 15.55 -5.87
CA ILE A 90 45.71 16.94 -5.46
C ILE A 90 45.64 17.92 -6.65
N THR A 91 44.94 19.04 -6.49
CA THR A 91 45.53 20.39 -6.68
C THR A 91 44.63 21.48 -6.07
N ASN A 92 45.24 22.23 -5.15
CA ASN A 92 44.77 23.47 -4.57
C ASN A 92 44.61 24.57 -5.63
N GLU A 93 43.64 25.45 -5.47
CA GLU A 93 43.91 26.90 -5.44
C GLU A 93 42.71 27.69 -4.90
N SER A 94 43.04 28.49 -3.89
CA SER A 94 42.21 29.46 -3.19
C SER A 94 42.58 30.86 -3.67
N GLU A 95 41.62 31.71 -4.02
CA GLU A 95 41.73 33.18 -4.00
C GLU A 95 40.30 33.77 -4.14
N SER A 96 39.71 34.28 -3.06
CA SER A 96 39.77 35.67 -2.57
C SER A 96 38.86 36.65 -3.32
N THR A 97 37.98 37.27 -2.55
CA THR A 97 37.02 38.32 -2.91
C THR A 97 37.72 39.64 -3.25
N PRO A 98 37.02 40.57 -3.92
CA PRO A 98 36.70 41.77 -3.16
C PRO A 98 35.29 42.34 -3.40
N THR A 99 34.78 42.82 -2.27
CA THR A 99 33.64 43.69 -2.00
C THR A 99 33.53 44.88 -2.96
N THR A 100 32.32 45.20 -3.42
CA THR A 100 31.92 46.59 -3.71
C THR A 100 30.49 46.80 -3.24
N VAL A 101 30.36 47.64 -2.22
CA VAL A 101 29.11 48.22 -1.72
C VAL A 101 28.67 49.29 -2.71
N THR A 102 27.42 49.27 -3.16
CA THR A 102 26.45 50.39 -3.08
C THR A 102 25.19 50.14 -3.91
N ASN A 103 24.09 50.62 -3.34
CA ASN A 103 22.79 50.97 -3.94
C ASN A 103 21.68 49.92 -3.88
N SER A 104 20.95 50.02 -2.77
CA SER A 104 19.53 49.77 -2.58
C SER A 104 18.68 50.25 -3.76
N ILE A 105 18.04 49.31 -4.45
CA ILE A 105 16.74 49.50 -5.11
C ILE A 105 15.91 48.28 -4.72
N ASP A 106 14.79 48.55 -4.06
CA ASP A 106 13.76 47.56 -3.73
C ASP A 106 13.20 46.95 -5.01
N GLU A 107 13.66 45.74 -5.34
CA GLU A 107 12.92 44.82 -6.18
C GLU A 107 12.32 43.76 -5.27
N HIS A 108 11.06 43.99 -4.86
CA HIS A 108 10.18 42.93 -4.40
C HIS A 108 10.01 41.94 -5.56
N SER A 109 10.90 40.95 -5.64
CA SER A 109 10.73 39.79 -6.49
C SER A 109 9.49 39.02 -6.03
N ASN A 110 8.51 38.94 -6.91
CA ASN A 110 7.37 38.05 -6.84
C ASN A 110 7.83 36.59 -6.71
N GLN A 111 8.16 36.13 -5.50
CA GLN A 111 8.43 34.72 -5.23
C GLN A 111 7.17 33.91 -4.93
N ASP A 112 6.02 34.57 -4.72
CA ASP A 112 4.77 33.89 -4.37
C ASP A 112 4.01 33.30 -5.58
N ASN A 113 4.36 33.66 -6.83
CA ASN A 113 3.61 33.21 -8.03
C ASN A 113 4.17 31.93 -8.68
N ASP A 114 5.45 31.60 -8.44
CA ASP A 114 6.09 30.44 -9.09
C ASP A 114 5.66 29.11 -8.44
N ASP A 115 5.37 29.13 -7.13
CA ASP A 115 4.94 27.94 -6.39
C ASP A 115 3.51 27.50 -6.78
N ASP A 116 2.59 28.45 -6.96
CA ASP A 116 1.20 28.16 -7.33
C ASP A 116 1.05 27.57 -8.75
N GLU A 117 1.89 27.99 -9.70
CA GLU A 117 1.92 27.38 -11.05
C GLU A 117 2.42 25.93 -11.02
N SER A 118 3.35 25.61 -10.10
CA SER A 118 3.93 24.27 -9.95
C SER A 118 2.88 23.21 -9.60
N TYR A 119 2.00 23.46 -8.62
CA TYR A 119 0.95 22.51 -8.21
C TYR A 119 -0.09 22.28 -9.28
N ILE A 120 -0.51 23.38 -9.92
CA ILE A 120 -1.48 23.34 -11.00
C ILE A 120 -0.92 22.53 -12.17
N HIS A 121 0.37 22.65 -12.47
CA HIS A 121 1.03 21.84 -13.49
C HIS A 121 1.05 20.36 -13.12
N ILE A 122 1.37 19.99 -11.87
CA ILE A 122 1.34 18.59 -11.40
C ILE A 122 -0.07 18.00 -11.53
N LEU A 123 -1.10 18.71 -11.10
CA LEU A 123 -2.48 18.25 -11.21
C LEU A 123 -2.95 18.13 -12.66
N LYS A 124 -2.60 19.09 -13.53
CA LYS A 124 -3.03 19.10 -14.94
C LYS A 124 -2.26 18.09 -15.81
N SER A 125 -1.01 17.79 -15.47
CA SER A 125 -0.16 16.90 -16.27
C SER A 125 -0.38 15.42 -15.98
N ARG A 126 -1.08 15.07 -14.89
CA ARG A 126 -1.25 13.69 -14.43
C ARG A 126 -2.70 13.24 -14.55
N VAL A 127 -2.89 12.02 -15.07
CA VAL A 127 -4.22 11.44 -15.24
C VAL A 127 -4.89 11.14 -13.89
N LYS A 128 -4.09 10.70 -12.91
CA LYS A 128 -4.54 10.34 -11.57
C LYS A 128 -3.49 10.72 -10.54
N HIS A 129 -3.93 11.21 -9.39
CA HIS A 129 -3.07 11.64 -8.29
C HIS A 129 -3.69 11.22 -6.95
N ILE A 130 -2.86 10.83 -5.99
CA ILE A 130 -3.28 10.50 -4.63
C ILE A 130 -2.51 11.35 -3.64
N PHE A 131 -3.24 11.96 -2.72
CA PHE A 131 -2.76 12.72 -1.57
C PHE A 131 -3.16 12.01 -0.30
N ILE A 132 -2.27 11.99 0.69
CA ILE A 132 -2.53 11.54 2.04
C ILE A 132 -2.11 12.68 2.96
N MET A 133 -3.01 13.10 3.84
CA MET A 133 -2.77 14.14 4.83
C MET A 133 -3.30 13.70 6.20
N SER A 134 -2.86 14.36 7.26
CA SER A 134 -3.48 14.21 8.57
C SER A 134 -4.79 14.99 8.66
N GLU A 135 -5.59 14.75 9.70
CA GLU A 135 -6.82 15.54 9.97
C GLU A 135 -6.56 17.04 10.18
N ASN A 136 -5.31 17.44 10.45
CA ASN A 136 -4.93 18.85 10.53
C ASN A 136 -4.45 19.42 9.18
N GLY A 137 -4.60 18.66 8.09
CA GLY A 137 -4.19 19.05 6.74
C GLY A 137 -2.68 18.99 6.51
N LYS A 138 -1.90 18.41 7.43
CA LYS A 138 -0.45 18.24 7.22
C LYS A 138 -0.22 17.14 6.19
N PRO A 139 0.63 17.36 5.17
CA PRO A 139 0.97 16.32 4.22
C PRO A 139 1.54 15.07 4.90
N VAL A 140 1.26 13.90 4.31
CA VAL A 140 1.84 12.60 4.70
C VAL A 140 2.49 11.93 3.49
N PHE A 141 1.79 11.93 2.36
CA PHE A 141 2.27 11.35 1.11
C PHE A 141 1.62 12.04 -0.08
N THR A 142 2.38 12.15 -1.17
CA THR A 142 1.90 12.56 -2.48
C THR A 142 2.42 11.57 -3.52
N ARG A 143 1.59 11.17 -4.50
CA ARG A 143 2.05 10.27 -5.57
C ARG A 143 3.07 10.93 -6.48
N TYR A 144 2.98 12.24 -6.67
CA TYR A 144 3.90 12.99 -7.54
C TYR A 144 4.25 14.35 -6.92
N GLY A 145 5.48 14.81 -7.15
CA GLY A 145 5.96 16.07 -6.57
C GLY A 145 6.41 15.90 -5.12
N ASP A 146 6.68 17.02 -4.48
CA ASP A 146 7.18 17.12 -3.11
C ASP A 146 6.04 17.45 -2.14
N ASP A 147 5.99 16.76 -1.01
CA ASP A 147 4.94 16.95 -0.02
C ASP A 147 5.01 18.32 0.66
N ASP A 148 6.19 18.90 0.83
CA ASP A 148 6.36 20.23 1.44
C ASP A 148 5.86 21.36 0.53
N GLN A 149 5.93 21.16 -0.79
CA GLN A 149 5.38 22.13 -1.73
C GLN A 149 3.83 22.04 -1.69
N LEU A 150 3.25 20.84 -1.64
CA LEU A 150 1.80 20.64 -1.74
C LEU A 150 0.98 20.97 -0.46
N VAL A 151 1.61 21.55 0.58
CA VAL A 151 0.97 21.88 1.88
C VAL A 151 -0.28 22.74 1.72
N THR A 152 -0.21 23.83 0.95
CA THR A 152 -1.34 24.75 0.77
C THR A 152 -2.55 24.05 0.13
N LEU A 153 -2.30 23.24 -0.90
CA LEU A 153 -3.35 22.48 -1.58
C LEU A 153 -4.01 21.45 -0.65
N MET A 154 -3.22 20.72 0.13
CA MET A 154 -3.75 19.75 1.10
C MET A 154 -4.54 20.45 2.21
N GLY A 155 -4.10 21.64 2.67
CA GLY A 155 -4.87 22.46 3.60
C GLY A 155 -6.25 22.87 3.07
N VAL A 156 -6.35 23.21 1.77
CA VAL A 156 -7.63 23.48 1.10
C VAL A 156 -8.50 22.22 1.04
N MET A 157 -7.92 21.07 0.66
CA MET A 157 -8.65 19.80 0.63
C MET A 157 -9.19 19.42 2.01
N GLN A 158 -8.39 19.59 3.07
CA GLN A 158 -8.83 19.33 4.44
C GLN A 158 -9.98 20.26 4.85
N THR A 159 -9.88 21.54 4.50
CA THR A 159 -10.95 22.52 4.78
C THR A 159 -12.26 22.11 4.11
N LEU A 160 -12.22 21.58 2.89
CA LEU A 160 -13.40 21.06 2.20
C LEU A 160 -14.03 19.89 2.95
N VAL A 161 -13.22 18.91 3.38
CA VAL A 161 -13.69 17.74 4.15
C VAL A 161 -14.32 18.20 5.47
N SER A 162 -13.62 19.03 6.25
CA SER A 162 -14.13 19.52 7.54
C SER A 162 -15.41 20.33 7.40
N PHE A 163 -15.52 21.18 6.37
CA PHE A 163 -16.71 22.00 6.13
C PHE A 163 -17.95 21.13 5.87
N THR A 164 -17.82 20.08 5.08
CA THR A 164 -18.92 19.16 4.76
C THR A 164 -19.37 18.35 5.98
N GLU A 165 -18.43 17.86 6.79
CA GLU A 165 -18.75 17.08 7.99
C GLU A 165 -19.50 17.92 9.03
N ILE A 166 -19.14 19.20 9.16
CA ILE A 166 -19.83 20.15 10.05
C ILE A 166 -21.22 20.50 9.52
N THR A 167 -21.35 20.77 8.22
CA THR A 167 -22.57 21.35 7.65
C THR A 167 -23.64 20.30 7.34
N GLU A 168 -23.23 19.15 6.81
CA GLU A 168 -24.13 18.11 6.31
C GLU A 168 -24.20 16.90 7.24
N SER A 169 -23.44 16.88 8.34
CA SER A 169 -23.33 15.74 9.28
C SER A 169 -23.00 14.40 8.58
N SER A 170 -22.39 14.46 7.40
CA SER A 170 -22.03 13.32 6.57
C SER A 170 -20.61 13.48 6.03
N GLN A 171 -19.95 12.37 5.75
CA GLN A 171 -18.59 12.36 5.21
C GLN A 171 -18.62 12.70 3.72
N LEU A 172 -17.77 13.64 3.31
CA LEU A 172 -17.50 13.88 1.89
C LEU A 172 -16.75 12.67 1.33
N ASN A 173 -17.39 11.96 0.41
CA ASN A 173 -16.81 10.78 -0.24
C ASN A 173 -16.43 11.04 -1.71
N TYR A 174 -17.13 11.96 -2.38
CA TYR A 174 -16.99 12.13 -3.83
C TYR A 174 -17.43 13.49 -4.36
N ILE A 175 -16.65 14.06 -5.28
CA ILE A 175 -16.97 15.25 -6.07
C ILE A 175 -16.78 14.94 -7.56
N LYS A 176 -17.74 15.37 -8.39
CA LYS A 176 -17.62 15.39 -9.84
C LYS A 176 -17.61 16.84 -10.33
N ALA A 177 -16.48 17.29 -10.88
CA ALA A 177 -16.31 18.64 -11.43
C ALA A 177 -15.89 18.55 -12.90
N GLY A 178 -16.85 18.60 -13.82
CA GLY A 178 -16.59 18.41 -15.25
C GLY A 178 -15.98 17.02 -15.53
N ARG A 179 -14.74 17.00 -16.03
CA ARG A 179 -13.97 15.75 -16.27
C ARG A 179 -13.19 15.27 -15.04
N SER A 180 -13.06 16.11 -14.02
CA SER A 180 -12.35 15.74 -12.80
C SER A 180 -13.29 14.97 -11.87
N ARG A 181 -12.83 13.84 -11.38
CA ARG A 181 -13.44 13.08 -10.28
C ARG A 181 -12.51 13.17 -9.08
N ILE A 182 -13.05 13.50 -7.92
CA ILE A 182 -12.30 13.58 -6.68
C ILE A 182 -12.97 12.66 -5.68
N ALA A 183 -12.27 11.63 -5.22
CA ALA A 183 -12.74 10.75 -4.16
C ALA A 183 -12.01 11.09 -2.87
N PHE A 184 -12.71 10.95 -1.75
CA PHE A 184 -12.23 11.24 -0.41
C PHE A 184 -12.49 10.01 0.45
N LEU A 185 -11.52 9.64 1.28
CA LEU A 185 -11.67 8.58 2.27
C LEU A 185 -11.11 9.08 3.59
N HIS A 186 -11.96 9.16 4.60
CA HIS A 186 -11.57 9.57 5.94
C HIS A 186 -11.36 8.33 6.83
N LYS A 187 -10.13 8.12 7.31
CA LYS A 187 -9.75 7.06 8.25
C LYS A 187 -8.76 7.61 9.26
N GLU A 188 -9.27 8.07 10.41
CA GLU A 188 -8.47 8.67 11.49
C GLU A 188 -7.18 7.88 11.76
N PRO A 189 -6.00 8.53 11.77
CA PRO A 189 -5.75 9.98 11.74
C PRO A 189 -5.52 10.56 10.33
N PHE A 190 -5.94 9.86 9.28
CA PHE A 190 -5.64 10.19 7.89
C PHE A 190 -6.87 10.60 7.09
N VAL A 191 -6.65 11.55 6.18
CA VAL A 191 -7.55 11.89 5.08
C VAL A 191 -6.86 11.58 3.78
N PHE A 192 -7.50 10.75 2.97
CA PHE A 192 -7.00 10.34 1.65
C PHE A 192 -7.83 11.02 0.58
N VAL A 193 -7.16 11.53 -0.46
CA VAL A 193 -7.80 12.21 -1.59
C VAL A 193 -7.24 11.67 -2.89
N LEU A 194 -8.12 11.21 -3.78
CA LEU A 194 -7.77 10.80 -5.14
C LEU A 194 -8.39 11.76 -6.14
N VAL A 195 -7.57 12.40 -6.96
CA VAL A 195 -8.00 13.23 -8.08
C VAL A 195 -7.71 12.49 -9.37
N THR A 196 -8.70 12.35 -10.26
CA THR A 196 -8.53 11.72 -11.57
C THR A 196 -9.30 12.41 -12.67
N HIS A 197 -8.80 12.30 -13.91
CA HIS A 197 -9.50 12.71 -15.13
C HIS A 197 -10.10 11.54 -15.91
N THR A 198 -9.99 10.32 -15.37
CA THR A 198 -10.65 9.12 -15.89
C THR A 198 -12.14 9.12 -15.54
N ASN A 199 -12.93 8.33 -16.27
CA ASN A 199 -14.36 8.14 -15.99
C ASN A 199 -14.61 6.91 -15.09
N GLU A 200 -13.68 6.62 -14.18
CA GLU A 200 -13.84 5.54 -13.20
C GLU A 200 -15.01 5.81 -12.25
N HIS A 201 -15.71 4.74 -11.85
CA HIS A 201 -16.82 4.83 -10.92
C HIS A 201 -16.31 5.17 -9.51
N SER A 202 -17.10 5.92 -8.72
CA SER A 202 -16.70 6.37 -7.37
C SER A 202 -16.28 5.21 -6.46
N ILE A 203 -16.98 4.08 -6.53
CA ILE A 203 -16.65 2.84 -5.80
C ILE A 203 -15.23 2.36 -6.10
N CYS A 204 -14.79 2.37 -7.35
CA CYS A 204 -13.43 1.94 -7.74
C CYS A 204 -12.37 2.92 -7.24
N LEU A 205 -12.69 4.21 -7.17
CA LEU A 205 -11.79 5.23 -6.63
C LEU A 205 -11.65 5.10 -5.10
N LEU A 206 -12.76 4.84 -4.39
CA LEU A 206 -12.74 4.55 -2.96
C LEU A 206 -11.97 3.26 -2.65
N GLN A 207 -12.13 2.23 -3.49
CA GLN A 207 -11.38 0.98 -3.36
C GLN A 207 -9.86 1.20 -3.52
N GLN A 208 -9.43 2.07 -4.44
CA GLN A 208 -8.02 2.48 -4.58
C GLN A 208 -7.51 3.12 -3.29
N LEU A 209 -8.24 4.10 -2.76
CA LEU A 209 -7.87 4.74 -1.50
C LEU A 209 -7.82 3.74 -0.34
N THR A 210 -8.71 2.74 -0.35
CA THR A 210 -8.71 1.66 0.65
C THR A 210 -7.49 0.75 0.54
N TYR A 211 -7.03 0.43 -0.68
CA TYR A 211 -5.76 -0.30 -0.85
C TYR A 211 -4.57 0.50 -0.34
N VAL A 212 -4.54 1.81 -0.59
CA VAL A 212 -3.50 2.70 -0.06
C VAL A 212 -3.54 2.72 1.47
N TYR A 213 -4.71 2.88 2.08
CA TYR A 213 -4.89 2.78 3.53
C TYR A 213 -4.41 1.43 4.07
N HIS A 214 -4.85 0.32 3.49
CA HIS A 214 -4.41 -1.02 3.90
C HIS A 214 -2.90 -1.21 3.76
N GLN A 215 -2.26 -0.63 2.76
CA GLN A 215 -0.80 -0.69 2.62
C GLN A 215 -0.10 0.01 3.80
N ILE A 216 -0.61 1.14 4.28
CA ILE A 216 -0.10 1.80 5.51
C ILE A 216 -0.30 0.91 6.73
N ILE A 217 -1.50 0.35 6.89
CA ILE A 217 -1.79 -0.53 8.04
C ILE A 217 -0.93 -1.80 8.00
N SER A 218 -0.58 -2.32 6.82
CA SER A 218 0.25 -3.52 6.70
C SER A 218 1.67 -3.36 7.23
N THR A 219 2.22 -2.14 7.19
CA THR A 219 3.57 -1.84 7.68
C THR A 219 3.54 -1.27 9.10
N LEU A 220 2.59 -0.38 9.39
CA LEU A 220 2.55 0.36 10.65
C LEU A 220 1.59 -0.22 11.68
N THR A 221 0.59 -1.02 11.30
CA THR A 221 -0.50 -1.54 12.17
C THR A 221 -1.40 -0.45 12.77
N LEU A 222 -2.72 -0.65 12.77
CA LEU A 222 -3.69 0.31 13.30
C LEU A 222 -3.48 0.56 14.80
N SER A 223 -3.17 -0.49 15.56
CA SER A 223 -2.89 -0.40 16.99
C SER A 223 -1.74 0.57 17.30
N ARG A 224 -0.65 0.52 16.52
CA ARG A 224 0.54 1.37 16.75
C ARG A 224 0.22 2.83 16.45
N ILE A 225 -0.49 3.08 15.35
CA ILE A 225 -0.95 4.42 14.97
C ILE A 225 -1.85 5.00 16.07
N LYS A 226 -2.92 4.27 16.47
CA LYS A 226 -3.84 4.73 17.52
C LYS A 226 -3.12 5.03 18.84
N GLN A 227 -2.27 4.10 19.30
CA GLN A 227 -1.52 4.31 20.54
C GLN A 227 -0.60 5.53 20.48
N LYS A 228 0.08 5.76 19.34
CA LYS A 228 0.94 6.93 19.17
C LYS A 228 0.18 8.24 19.26
N PHE A 229 -0.97 8.34 18.60
CA PHE A 229 -1.81 9.53 18.65
C PHE A 229 -2.51 9.74 20.00
N LEU A 230 -2.79 8.66 20.75
CA LEU A 230 -3.27 8.76 22.13
C LEU A 230 -2.23 9.41 23.05
N VAL A 231 -0.93 9.08 22.88
CA VAL A 231 0.16 9.62 23.72
C VAL A 231 0.64 10.99 23.21
N GLN A 232 0.73 11.16 21.89
CA GLN A 232 1.21 12.37 21.22
C GLN A 232 0.26 12.78 20.10
N PRO A 233 -0.85 13.50 20.41
CA PRO A 233 -1.84 13.90 19.41
C PRO A 233 -1.30 14.77 18.27
N ASN A 234 -0.21 15.52 18.53
CA ASN A 234 0.43 16.41 17.57
C ASN A 234 1.63 15.77 16.82
N PHE A 235 1.79 14.45 16.90
CA PHE A 235 2.89 13.74 16.27
C PHE A 235 2.88 13.90 14.75
N ASP A 236 4.04 14.18 14.15
CA ASP A 236 4.18 14.20 12.68
C ASP A 236 4.42 12.77 12.17
N ILE A 237 3.36 12.16 11.65
CA ILE A 237 3.40 10.77 11.18
C ILE A 237 4.26 10.59 9.92
N ARG A 238 4.61 11.66 9.18
CA ARG A 238 5.56 11.56 8.05
C ARG A 238 6.87 10.88 8.42
N ARG A 239 7.28 11.02 9.68
CA ARG A 239 8.49 10.39 10.23
C ARG A 239 8.47 8.86 10.18
N TRP A 240 7.29 8.24 10.04
CA TRP A 240 7.13 6.79 9.88
C TRP A 240 7.06 6.34 8.42
N PHE A 241 7.04 7.27 7.46
CA PHE A 241 7.04 6.99 6.03
C PHE A 241 8.44 7.16 5.45
N SER A 242 9.31 6.19 5.72
CA SER A 242 10.62 6.15 5.06
C SER A 242 10.45 5.88 3.55
N ASN A 243 11.56 5.93 2.82
CA ASN A 243 11.56 5.62 1.39
C ASN A 243 11.01 4.22 1.08
N ALA A 244 11.13 3.26 2.01
CA ALA A 244 10.59 1.92 1.85
C ALA A 244 9.04 1.91 1.89
N GLU A 245 8.43 2.57 2.87
CA GLU A 245 6.96 2.69 2.95
C GLU A 245 6.41 3.49 1.76
N LYS A 246 7.06 4.61 1.39
CA LYS A 246 6.66 5.40 0.21
C LYS A 246 6.71 4.55 -1.07
N LYS A 247 7.75 3.72 -1.25
CA LYS A 247 7.86 2.80 -2.39
C LYS A 247 6.71 1.79 -2.44
N LEU A 248 6.34 1.20 -1.30
CA LEU A 248 5.19 0.29 -1.22
C LEU A 248 3.88 0.98 -1.62
N LEU A 249 3.69 2.24 -1.21
CA LEU A 249 2.52 3.04 -1.61
C LEU A 249 2.50 3.32 -3.12
N HIS A 250 3.62 3.73 -3.72
CA HIS A 250 3.67 3.90 -5.18
C HIS A 250 3.33 2.59 -5.90
N ASN A 251 3.95 1.48 -5.47
CA ASN A 251 3.76 0.19 -6.11
C ASN A 251 2.32 -0.32 -6.00
N ILE A 252 1.63 -0.19 -4.84
CA ILE A 252 0.25 -0.67 -4.72
C ILE A 252 -0.72 0.14 -5.61
N ILE A 253 -0.45 1.44 -5.78
CA ILE A 253 -1.23 2.30 -6.68
C ILE A 253 -1.01 1.86 -8.13
N ASP A 254 0.25 1.66 -8.54
CA ASP A 254 0.60 1.20 -9.88
C ASP A 254 0.02 -0.19 -10.17
N MET A 255 0.07 -1.12 -9.20
CA MET A 255 -0.52 -2.45 -9.31
C MET A 255 -2.04 -2.37 -9.55
N TYR A 256 -2.77 -1.53 -8.82
CA TYR A 256 -4.22 -1.40 -9.01
C TYR A 256 -4.58 -0.91 -10.41
N GLU A 257 -3.81 0.03 -10.96
CA GLU A 257 -4.04 0.58 -12.31
C GLU A 257 -3.85 -0.46 -13.43
N HIS A 258 -3.04 -1.49 -13.19
CA HIS A 258 -2.70 -2.51 -14.20
C HIS A 258 -3.30 -3.89 -13.90
N ASP A 259 -3.90 -4.09 -12.73
CA ASP A 259 -4.46 -5.38 -12.31
C ASP A 259 -5.99 -5.34 -12.09
N LEU A 260 -6.73 -5.84 -13.07
CA LEU A 260 -8.18 -6.09 -12.95
C LEU A 260 -8.53 -7.03 -11.78
N GLY A 261 -7.61 -7.89 -11.35
CA GLY A 261 -7.80 -8.74 -10.18
C GLY A 261 -8.05 -7.91 -8.92
N MET A 262 -7.28 -6.83 -8.72
CA MET A 262 -7.45 -5.93 -7.58
C MET A 262 -8.80 -5.21 -7.61
N LEU A 263 -9.22 -4.72 -8.79
CA LEU A 263 -10.54 -4.13 -9.00
C LEU A 263 -11.66 -5.12 -8.65
N MET A 264 -11.56 -6.35 -9.13
CA MET A 264 -12.54 -7.42 -8.92
C MET A 264 -12.42 -8.10 -7.55
N THR A 265 -11.51 -7.66 -6.67
CA THR A 265 -11.20 -8.28 -5.38
C THR A 265 -10.92 -9.79 -5.54
N SER A 266 -10.06 -10.12 -6.49
CA SER A 266 -9.71 -11.48 -6.89
C SER A 266 -8.21 -11.59 -7.12
N VAL A 267 -7.66 -12.80 -7.02
CA VAL A 267 -6.21 -13.02 -7.08
C VAL A 267 -5.86 -13.72 -8.39
N LYS A 268 -4.85 -13.20 -9.10
CA LYS A 268 -4.29 -13.89 -10.26
C LYS A 268 -3.41 -15.06 -9.80
N CYS A 269 -3.79 -16.26 -10.24
CA CYS A 269 -3.01 -17.47 -10.02
C CYS A 269 -2.18 -17.82 -11.26
N LEU A 270 -0.98 -18.38 -11.05
CA LEU A 270 -0.19 -18.94 -12.14
C LEU A 270 -0.89 -20.19 -12.70
N ILE A 271 -1.05 -20.26 -14.01
CA ILE A 271 -1.71 -21.39 -14.67
C ILE A 271 -0.74 -22.57 -14.73
N LEU A 272 -1.09 -23.66 -14.06
CA LEU A 272 -0.27 -24.87 -13.97
C LEU A 272 -1.10 -26.14 -14.27
N PRO A 273 -0.48 -27.19 -14.85
CA PRO A 273 -1.11 -28.51 -15.00
C PRO A 273 -1.60 -29.05 -13.65
N ALA A 274 -2.75 -29.71 -13.65
CA ALA A 274 -3.41 -30.16 -12.42
C ALA A 274 -2.52 -31.05 -11.53
N ASN A 275 -1.70 -31.92 -12.15
CA ASN A 275 -0.76 -32.76 -11.41
C ASN A 275 0.26 -31.95 -10.61
N ILE A 276 0.93 -30.99 -11.27
CA ILE A 276 1.94 -30.11 -10.66
C ILE A 276 1.32 -29.24 -9.58
N ARG A 277 0.16 -28.63 -9.87
CA ARG A 277 -0.56 -27.84 -8.87
C ARG A 277 -0.90 -28.66 -7.61
N ASN A 278 -1.35 -29.91 -7.79
CA ASN A 278 -1.67 -30.79 -6.66
C ASN A 278 -0.42 -31.18 -5.87
N GLN A 279 0.70 -31.45 -6.54
CA GLN A 279 1.99 -31.76 -5.91
C GLN A 279 2.50 -30.57 -5.08
N ILE A 280 2.58 -29.38 -5.69
CA ILE A 280 2.96 -28.15 -5.00
C ILE A 280 2.02 -27.87 -3.81
N GLY A 281 0.70 -28.01 -4.02
CA GLY A 281 -0.30 -27.83 -2.96
C GLY A 281 -0.10 -28.78 -1.77
N GLN A 282 0.28 -30.03 -2.03
CA GLN A 282 0.60 -31.00 -0.97
C GLN A 282 1.87 -30.62 -0.20
N ILE A 283 2.93 -30.18 -0.87
CA ILE A 283 4.17 -29.75 -0.22
C ILE A 283 3.91 -28.54 0.68
N VAL A 284 3.23 -27.51 0.16
CA VAL A 284 2.90 -26.29 0.92
C VAL A 284 1.97 -26.61 2.11
N ALA A 285 1.04 -27.55 1.95
CA ALA A 285 0.17 -27.99 3.05
C ALA A 285 0.93 -28.78 4.13
N GLN A 286 1.95 -29.56 3.75
CA GLN A 286 2.81 -30.26 4.69
C GLN A 286 3.67 -29.29 5.51
N THR A 287 4.10 -28.17 4.91
CA THR A 287 4.83 -27.10 5.61
C THR A 287 4.05 -26.58 6.81
N ILE A 288 2.75 -26.32 6.67
CA ILE A 288 1.91 -25.87 7.79
C ILE A 288 1.71 -26.95 8.84
N ARG A 289 1.50 -28.21 8.43
CA ARG A 289 1.26 -29.32 9.38
C ARG A 289 2.49 -29.66 10.22
N GLY A 290 3.68 -29.40 9.70
CA GLY A 290 4.94 -29.70 10.38
C GLY A 290 5.40 -28.63 11.38
N GLN A 291 4.75 -27.46 11.41
CA GLN A 291 5.19 -26.30 12.19
C GLN A 291 4.12 -25.90 13.21
N GLN A 292 4.54 -25.54 14.42
CA GLN A 292 3.65 -24.91 15.39
C GLN A 292 3.44 -23.44 14.99
N ASP A 293 2.25 -22.90 15.30
CA ASP A 293 1.95 -21.48 15.14
C ASP A 293 2.06 -20.89 13.72
N MET A 294 2.18 -21.75 12.70
CA MET A 294 2.17 -21.37 11.28
C MET A 294 0.72 -21.24 10.79
N ILE A 295 0.35 -20.08 10.25
CA ILE A 295 -1.04 -19.79 9.86
C ILE A 295 -1.22 -19.90 8.35
N PHE A 296 -0.29 -19.33 7.58
CA PHE A 296 -0.32 -19.35 6.12
C PHE A 296 1.05 -19.76 5.57
N ALA A 297 1.02 -20.48 4.45
CA ALA A 297 2.19 -20.77 3.64
C ALA A 297 1.79 -20.59 2.18
N MET A 298 2.56 -19.85 1.41
CA MET A 298 2.26 -19.60 0.01
C MET A 298 3.53 -19.55 -0.84
N ILE A 299 3.36 -19.92 -2.11
CA ILE A 299 4.38 -19.79 -3.14
C ILE A 299 3.91 -18.71 -4.10
N LEU A 300 4.76 -17.72 -4.32
CA LEU A 300 4.59 -16.66 -5.31
C LEU A 300 5.60 -16.88 -6.43
N ALA A 301 5.19 -16.62 -7.68
CA ALA A 301 6.10 -16.63 -8.81
C ALA A 301 5.77 -15.45 -9.73
N HIS A 302 6.75 -14.58 -10.01
CA HIS A 302 6.58 -13.40 -10.86
C HIS A 302 5.35 -12.56 -10.48
N GLY A 303 5.13 -12.32 -9.19
CA GLY A 303 3.95 -11.60 -8.68
C GLY A 303 2.61 -12.34 -8.76
N HIS A 304 2.59 -13.62 -9.16
CA HIS A 304 1.39 -14.44 -9.23
C HIS A 304 1.35 -15.49 -8.13
N LEU A 305 0.16 -15.80 -7.62
CA LEU A 305 -0.02 -16.87 -6.65
C LEU A 305 0.11 -18.24 -7.32
N VAL A 306 1.02 -19.07 -6.84
CA VAL A 306 1.15 -20.47 -7.31
C VAL A 306 0.29 -21.40 -6.46
N SER A 307 0.43 -21.32 -5.14
CA SER A 307 -0.30 -22.14 -4.19
C SER A 307 -0.33 -21.47 -2.82
N ILE A 308 -1.42 -21.66 -2.08
CA ILE A 308 -1.57 -21.23 -0.70
C ILE A 308 -2.14 -22.37 0.14
N ALA A 309 -1.54 -22.62 1.30
CA ALA A 309 -2.11 -23.42 2.36
C ALA A 309 -2.40 -22.53 3.57
N ARG A 310 -3.34 -22.98 4.41
CA ARG A 310 -3.76 -22.27 5.62
C ARG A 310 -4.20 -23.23 6.71
N LEU A 311 -4.10 -22.80 7.96
CA LEU A 311 -4.80 -23.46 9.06
C LEU A 311 -6.32 -23.39 8.86
N ARG A 312 -7.02 -24.42 9.31
CA ARG A 312 -8.48 -24.50 9.21
C ARG A 312 -9.11 -23.29 9.92
N ASN A 313 -10.15 -22.72 9.30
CA ASN A 313 -10.89 -21.53 9.75
C ASN A 313 -10.21 -20.18 9.51
N TYR A 314 -8.93 -20.12 9.14
CA TYR A 314 -8.24 -18.87 8.85
C TYR A 314 -8.24 -18.58 7.34
N HIS A 315 -8.88 -17.49 6.94
CA HIS A 315 -9.07 -17.10 5.54
C HIS A 315 -8.24 -15.85 5.27
N LEU A 316 -7.51 -15.83 4.14
CA LEU A 316 -6.77 -14.65 3.72
C LEU A 316 -7.60 -13.91 2.67
N HIS A 317 -7.88 -12.64 2.90
CA HIS A 317 -8.60 -11.81 1.96
C HIS A 317 -7.71 -11.50 0.73
N PRO A 318 -8.26 -11.44 -0.51
CA PRO A 318 -7.49 -11.06 -1.70
C PRO A 318 -6.69 -9.77 -1.53
N SER A 319 -7.26 -8.75 -0.88
CA SER A 319 -6.55 -7.49 -0.64
C SER A 319 -5.30 -7.67 0.20
N ASP A 320 -5.36 -8.44 1.29
CA ASP A 320 -4.18 -8.72 2.14
C ASP A 320 -3.11 -9.51 1.38
N LEU A 321 -3.53 -10.41 0.48
CA LEU A 321 -2.58 -11.11 -0.38
C LEU A 321 -1.86 -10.16 -1.34
N TYR A 322 -2.55 -9.15 -1.89
CA TYR A 322 -1.89 -8.13 -2.71
C TYR A 322 -0.88 -7.30 -1.92
N LEU A 323 -1.10 -7.04 -0.63
CA LEU A 323 -0.12 -6.38 0.23
C LEU A 323 1.15 -7.24 0.40
N LEU A 324 0.99 -8.56 0.56
CA LEU A 324 2.11 -9.50 0.63
C LEU A 324 2.86 -9.61 -0.71
N ILE A 325 2.13 -9.67 -1.83
CA ILE A 325 2.73 -9.65 -3.18
C ILE A 325 3.52 -8.36 -3.38
N ASN A 326 2.94 -7.22 -3.00
CA ASN A 326 3.61 -5.93 -3.09
C ASN A 326 4.86 -5.89 -2.21
N LEU A 327 4.80 -6.39 -0.97
CA LEU A 327 5.95 -6.50 -0.08
C LEU A 327 7.10 -7.28 -0.71
N VAL A 328 6.81 -8.49 -1.23
CA VAL A 328 7.81 -9.37 -1.86
C VAL A 328 8.42 -8.74 -3.12
N ASN A 329 7.61 -8.08 -3.94
CA ASN A 329 8.06 -7.46 -5.18
C ASN A 329 8.77 -6.11 -4.98
N SER A 330 8.60 -5.46 -3.83
CA SER A 330 9.10 -4.10 -3.59
C SER A 330 10.57 -4.05 -3.19
N SER A 331 11.18 -5.16 -2.80
CA SER A 331 12.56 -5.17 -2.31
C SER A 331 13.35 -6.34 -2.86
N ASP A 332 14.38 -6.03 -3.66
CA ASP A 332 15.41 -7.00 -4.04
C ASP A 332 16.29 -7.40 -2.84
N ALA A 333 16.20 -6.71 -1.70
CA ALA A 333 16.93 -7.10 -0.48
C ALA A 333 16.51 -8.48 0.04
N PHE A 334 15.34 -8.98 -0.37
CA PHE A 334 14.91 -10.34 -0.06
C PHE A 334 15.57 -11.40 -0.96
N LYS A 335 16.20 -11.02 -2.08
CA LYS A 335 16.88 -11.95 -2.98
C LYS A 335 18.24 -12.32 -2.38
N GLY A 336 18.53 -13.61 -2.33
CA GLY A 336 19.79 -14.16 -1.81
C GLY A 336 19.91 -14.25 -0.29
N VAL A 337 18.92 -13.78 0.49
CA VAL A 337 18.92 -13.88 1.97
C VAL A 337 17.52 -14.22 2.49
N GLU A 338 17.44 -15.19 3.41
CA GLU A 338 16.21 -15.48 4.15
C GLU A 338 15.90 -14.35 5.14
N SER A 339 14.70 -13.79 5.05
CA SER A 339 14.33 -12.60 5.80
C SER A 339 13.06 -12.80 6.62
N TRP A 340 13.09 -12.32 7.86
CA TRP A 340 11.91 -12.21 8.72
C TRP A 340 11.49 -10.75 8.83
N VAL A 341 10.27 -10.45 8.43
CA VAL A 341 9.72 -9.09 8.50
C VAL A 341 8.38 -9.08 9.23
N PRO A 342 8.14 -8.10 10.11
CA PRO A 342 6.83 -7.90 10.70
C PRO A 342 5.84 -7.46 9.61
N VAL A 343 4.64 -8.03 9.60
CA VAL A 343 3.57 -7.64 8.66
C VAL A 343 2.21 -7.69 9.34
N CYS A 344 1.40 -6.69 9.10
CA CYS A 344 -0.01 -6.68 9.48
C CYS A 344 -0.88 -7.03 8.26
N LEU A 345 -1.97 -7.75 8.49
CA LEU A 345 -2.94 -8.13 7.48
C LEU A 345 -4.27 -7.43 7.82
N PRO A 346 -4.54 -6.25 7.24
CA PRO A 346 -5.62 -5.37 7.69
C PRO A 346 -7.01 -6.02 7.68
N ARG A 347 -7.30 -6.87 6.69
CA ARG A 347 -8.59 -7.58 6.59
C ARG A 347 -8.68 -8.82 7.47
N PHE A 348 -7.56 -9.28 8.01
CA PHE A 348 -7.53 -10.37 8.97
C PHE A 348 -7.57 -9.86 10.42
N ASP A 349 -6.64 -8.96 10.80
CA ASP A 349 -6.60 -8.25 12.07
C ASP A 349 -5.75 -6.97 11.89
N SER A 350 -6.42 -5.83 11.70
CA SER A 350 -5.77 -4.52 11.50
C SER A 350 -4.96 -4.04 12.71
N GLY A 351 -5.18 -4.60 13.89
CA GLY A 351 -4.42 -4.32 15.10
C GLY A 351 -3.28 -5.31 15.36
N GLY A 352 -3.16 -6.33 14.52
CA GLY A 352 -2.31 -7.49 14.70
C GLY A 352 -1.05 -7.52 13.85
N CYS A 353 0.01 -8.14 14.36
CA CYS A 353 1.27 -8.31 13.63
C CYS A 353 1.66 -9.80 13.54
N PHE A 354 1.94 -10.23 12.32
CA PHE A 354 2.55 -11.51 11.98
C PHE A 354 4.04 -11.32 11.76
N HIS A 355 4.78 -12.42 11.78
CA HIS A 355 6.12 -12.48 11.23
C HIS A 355 6.05 -13.22 9.90
N ALA A 356 6.44 -12.53 8.83
CA ALA A 356 6.57 -13.09 7.50
C ALA A 356 8.00 -13.56 7.26
N HIS A 357 8.17 -14.85 7.00
CA HIS A 357 9.40 -15.38 6.43
C HIS A 357 9.31 -15.30 4.91
N ILE A 358 10.26 -14.60 4.32
CA ILE A 358 10.38 -14.42 2.88
C ILE A 358 11.71 -15.06 2.45
N SER A 359 11.62 -16.04 1.55
CA SER A 359 12.78 -16.75 1.02
C SER A 359 12.58 -17.04 -0.47
N TYR A 360 13.50 -16.57 -1.29
CA TYR A 360 13.56 -16.92 -2.70
C TYR A 360 14.18 -18.31 -2.82
N LEU A 361 13.48 -19.20 -3.52
CA LEU A 361 13.85 -20.61 -3.57
C LEU A 361 15.04 -20.87 -4.51
N ASP A 362 15.27 -19.99 -5.48
CA ASP A 362 16.36 -20.10 -6.46
C ASP A 362 16.81 -18.71 -6.90
N ASP A 363 18.12 -18.47 -6.98
CA ASP A 363 18.66 -17.19 -7.46
C ASP A 363 18.36 -16.95 -8.95
N SER A 364 18.08 -18.02 -9.70
CA SER A 364 17.80 -17.94 -11.14
C SER A 364 16.31 -17.96 -11.50
N CYS A 365 15.41 -18.04 -10.52
CA CYS A 365 13.97 -17.98 -10.74
C CYS A 365 13.30 -17.07 -9.70
N ASP A 366 12.41 -16.17 -10.13
CA ASP A 366 11.59 -15.32 -9.24
C ASP A 366 10.46 -16.14 -8.58
N VAL A 367 10.80 -17.19 -7.84
CA VAL A 367 9.89 -18.03 -7.05
C VAL A 367 10.19 -17.81 -5.57
N CYS A 368 9.21 -17.25 -4.87
CA CYS A 368 9.32 -16.88 -3.47
C CYS A 368 8.39 -17.74 -2.60
N LEU A 369 8.92 -18.26 -1.50
CA LEU A 369 8.16 -18.82 -0.40
C LEU A 369 7.86 -17.72 0.62
N VAL A 370 6.59 -17.58 0.97
CA VAL A 370 6.13 -16.69 2.03
C VAL A 370 5.41 -17.51 3.10
N LEU A 371 5.88 -17.42 4.34
CA LEU A 371 5.29 -18.09 5.49
C LEU A 371 4.88 -17.07 6.53
N LEU A 372 3.69 -17.21 7.09
CA LEU A 372 3.15 -16.30 8.10
C LEU A 372 2.94 -17.04 9.41
N THR A 373 3.64 -16.61 10.45
CA THR A 373 3.55 -17.17 11.81
C THR A 373 3.37 -16.08 12.86
N VAL A 374 2.87 -16.49 14.02
CA VAL A 374 2.83 -15.65 15.22
C VAL A 374 4.07 -15.84 16.10
N ASN A 375 4.89 -16.86 15.85
CA ASN A 375 6.09 -17.09 16.64
C ASN A 375 7.24 -17.56 15.74
N PRO A 376 8.18 -16.67 15.38
CA PRO A 376 9.30 -17.02 14.50
C PRO A 376 10.29 -17.99 15.18
N GLU A 377 10.37 -18.03 16.51
CA GLU A 377 11.35 -18.86 17.24
C GLU A 377 11.08 -20.36 17.12
N HIS A 378 9.84 -20.75 16.82
CA HIS A 378 9.45 -22.14 16.64
C HIS A 378 9.62 -22.62 15.19
N PHE A 379 10.22 -21.80 14.32
CA PHE A 379 10.37 -22.13 12.91
C PHE A 379 11.59 -23.00 12.64
N GLN A 380 11.37 -24.08 11.90
CA GLN A 380 12.42 -24.85 11.25
C GLN A 380 12.07 -25.05 9.77
N ILE A 381 13.01 -24.77 8.87
CA ILE A 381 12.85 -25.14 7.46
C ILE A 381 13.01 -26.65 7.36
N LEU A 382 11.89 -27.37 7.35
CA LEU A 382 11.88 -28.84 7.34
C LEU A 382 11.79 -29.46 5.94
N PHE A 383 11.66 -28.65 4.88
CA PHE A 383 11.30 -29.17 3.55
C PHE A 383 12.27 -28.74 2.44
N ASP A 384 12.60 -29.69 1.57
CA ASP A 384 13.36 -29.46 0.35
C ASP A 384 12.40 -28.98 -0.76
N PHE A 385 12.45 -27.68 -1.05
CA PHE A 385 11.63 -27.04 -2.07
C PHE A 385 12.19 -27.18 -3.50
N LYS A 386 13.30 -27.91 -3.71
CA LYS A 386 13.92 -28.10 -5.04
C LYS A 386 12.98 -28.66 -6.10
N GLN A 387 12.05 -29.52 -5.71
CA GLN A 387 11.07 -30.06 -6.66
C GLN A 387 10.11 -28.97 -7.17
N ILE A 388 9.71 -28.03 -6.32
CA ILE A 388 8.84 -26.91 -6.70
C ILE A 388 9.55 -26.01 -7.70
N ILE A 389 10.82 -25.68 -7.44
CA ILE A 389 11.64 -24.84 -8.32
C ILE A 389 11.70 -25.42 -9.74
N ASN A 390 12.03 -26.71 -9.84
CA ASN A 390 12.16 -27.38 -11.14
C ASN A 390 10.85 -27.41 -11.92
N GLU A 391 9.73 -27.70 -11.27
CA GLU A 391 8.43 -27.76 -11.93
C GLU A 391 7.94 -26.38 -12.40
N VAL A 392 8.11 -25.33 -11.59
CA VAL A 392 7.74 -23.95 -11.97
C VAL A 392 8.65 -23.43 -13.09
N ARG A 393 9.96 -23.68 -13.02
CA ARG A 393 10.94 -23.26 -14.03
C ARG A 393 10.68 -23.88 -15.41
N ILE A 394 10.39 -25.19 -15.46
CA ILE A 394 10.12 -25.91 -16.71
C ILE A 394 8.87 -25.36 -17.43
N LEU A 395 7.88 -24.89 -16.66
CA LEU A 395 6.64 -24.37 -17.22
C LEU A 395 6.78 -22.91 -17.69
N ASN A 396 7.55 -22.09 -16.97
CA ASN A 396 7.85 -20.72 -17.40
C ASN A 396 8.70 -20.65 -18.66
N LEU A 397 9.56 -21.64 -18.94
CA LEU A 397 10.29 -21.71 -20.20
C LEU A 397 9.41 -22.09 -21.42
N LYS A 398 8.15 -22.47 -21.18
CA LYS A 398 7.21 -22.93 -22.21
C LYS A 398 6.03 -21.99 -22.47
N SER A 399 5.85 -20.97 -21.61
CA SER A 399 4.88 -19.88 -21.76
C SER A 399 5.53 -18.66 -22.40
#